data_AF-A0AAJ1IBI5-F1
#
_entry.id   AF-A0AAJ1IBI5-F1
#
_cell.length_a   1.000
_cell.length_b   1.000
_cell.length_c   1.000
_cell.angle_alpha   90.00
_cell.angle_beta   90.00
_cell.angle_gamma   90.00
#
_symmetry.space_group_name_H-M   'P 1'
#
loop_
_entity.id
_entity.type
_entity.pdbx_description
1 polymer ?
#
loop_
_entity_poly.entity_id
_entity_poly.type
_entity_poly.pdbx_seq_one_letter_code
_entity_poly.pdbx_strand_id
1 'polypeptide(L)'
;MTAVQDNKLAEACSILFGDSFAVDKSTIEYLQLSGIKHAFRERAKECHPDITGDGEPALQENFLKLKDAYDFLISAKSAPKTVGNPKNDEKTIPNRKLRLGEYLYYTGKISWKELIAAITWQRQNSDGNKSYLFGLYFIKKGILTSSELGFSVFKQSIHNSNY
;
A
#
# COMPACT_ATOMS: atom_id res chain seq x y z
N MET A 1 -16.26 17.13 5.76
CA MET A 1 -16.46 16.36 4.52
C MET A 1 -17.84 15.72 4.63
N THR A 2 -18.71 16.00 3.66
CA THR A 2 -20.18 15.85 3.73
C THR A 2 -20.62 14.39 3.72
N ALA A 3 -21.68 14.04 4.47
CA ALA A 3 -22.28 12.70 4.56
C ALA A 3 -22.56 12.01 3.21
N VAL A 4 -22.75 12.80 2.15
CA VAL A 4 -22.92 12.33 0.77
C VAL A 4 -21.66 11.64 0.20
N GLN A 5 -20.47 12.12 0.58
CA GLN A 5 -19.19 11.52 0.15
C GLN A 5 -18.93 10.20 0.87
N ASP A 6 -19.31 10.10 2.14
CA ASP A 6 -19.15 8.90 2.96
C ASP A 6 -20.04 7.76 2.43
N ASN A 7 -21.28 8.06 2.01
CA ASN A 7 -22.19 7.08 1.39
C ASN A 7 -21.65 6.55 0.05
N LYS A 8 -21.13 7.43 -0.82
CA LYS A 8 -20.51 7.00 -2.09
C LYS A 8 -19.25 6.17 -1.89
N LEU A 9 -18.45 6.48 -0.86
CA LEU A 9 -17.28 5.69 -0.50
C LEU A 9 -17.67 4.28 -0.04
N ALA A 10 -18.71 4.17 0.78
CA ALA A 10 -19.22 2.89 1.25
C ALA A 10 -19.76 2.04 0.09
N GLU A 11 -20.55 2.64 -0.81
CA GLU A 11 -21.08 1.99 -2.00
C GLU A 11 -19.96 1.49 -2.93
N ALA A 12 -18.98 2.34 -3.24
CA ALA A 12 -17.84 1.95 -4.08
C ALA A 12 -16.98 0.84 -3.43
N CYS A 13 -16.84 0.85 -2.10
CA CYS A 13 -16.16 -0.23 -1.38
C CYS A 13 -16.96 -1.54 -1.42
N SER A 14 -18.29 -1.51 -1.28
CA SER A 14 -19.14 -2.71 -1.40
C SER A 14 -19.06 -3.30 -2.81
N ILE A 15 -19.04 -2.48 -3.86
CA ILE A 15 -18.89 -2.95 -5.25
C ILE A 15 -17.52 -3.60 -5.47
N LEU A 16 -16.44 -3.02 -4.93
CA LEU A 16 -15.07 -3.48 -5.16
C LEU A 16 -14.67 -4.68 -4.28
N PHE A 17 -15.08 -4.69 -3.00
CA PHE A 17 -14.70 -5.70 -2.01
C PHE A 17 -15.81 -6.72 -1.71
N GLY A 18 -17.05 -6.44 -2.11
CA GLY A 18 -18.22 -7.30 -1.90
C GLY A 18 -18.91 -7.07 -0.55
N ASP A 19 -20.13 -7.58 -0.43
CA ASP A 19 -21.00 -7.39 0.76
C ASP A 19 -20.44 -8.01 2.04
N SER A 20 -19.44 -8.88 1.93
CA SER A 20 -18.72 -9.46 3.07
C SER A 20 -17.76 -8.47 3.74
N PHE A 21 -17.53 -7.31 3.12
CA PHE A 21 -16.63 -6.28 3.63
C PHE A 21 -17.43 -5.19 4.36
N ALA A 22 -17.49 -5.28 5.69
CA ALA A 22 -18.11 -4.25 6.51
C ALA A 22 -17.29 -2.96 6.45
N VAL A 23 -17.77 -1.97 5.68
CA VAL A 23 -17.11 -0.68 5.51
C VAL A 23 -17.46 0.21 6.71
N ASP A 24 -16.64 0.18 7.74
CA ASP A 24 -16.69 1.18 8.80
C ASP A 24 -15.78 2.38 8.49
N LYS A 25 -15.95 3.47 9.24
CA LYS A 25 -15.20 4.71 9.03
C LYS A 25 -13.69 4.52 9.18
N SER A 26 -13.26 3.58 10.03
CA SER A 26 -11.84 3.26 10.25
C SER A 26 -11.24 2.51 9.06
N THR A 27 -11.98 1.59 8.44
CA THR A 27 -11.56 0.82 7.27
C THR A 27 -11.30 1.72 6.07
N ILE A 28 -12.12 2.76 5.86
CA ILE A 28 -11.90 3.74 4.78
C ILE A 28 -10.58 4.50 4.98
N GLU A 29 -10.23 4.83 6.23
CA GLU A 29 -9.00 5.56 6.55
C GLU A 29 -7.75 4.72 6.21
N TYR A 30 -7.78 3.42 6.54
CA TYR A 30 -6.69 2.49 6.26
C TYR A 30 -6.69 1.87 4.86
N LEU A 31 -7.70 2.15 4.04
CA LEU A 31 -7.80 1.61 2.69
C LEU A 31 -6.61 2.08 1.83
N GLN A 32 -5.69 1.16 1.53
CA GLN A 32 -4.47 1.45 0.76
C GLN A 32 -4.73 1.33 -0.75
N LEU A 33 -4.07 2.20 -1.54
CA LEU A 33 -4.11 2.16 -3.00
C LEU A 33 -3.69 0.81 -3.59
N SER A 34 -2.76 0.11 -2.95
CA SER A 34 -2.34 -1.25 -3.32
C SER A 34 -3.46 -2.27 -3.16
N GLY A 35 -4.24 -2.17 -2.08
CA GLY A 35 -5.41 -3.02 -1.81
C GLY A 35 -6.55 -2.77 -2.81
N ILE A 36 -6.84 -1.50 -3.10
CA ILE A 36 -7.82 -1.09 -4.12
C ILE A 36 -7.44 -1.65 -5.49
N LYS A 37 -6.18 -1.46 -5.91
CA LYS A 37 -5.67 -1.98 -7.18
C LYS A 37 -5.67 -3.50 -7.24
N HIS A 38 -5.40 -4.18 -6.12
CA HIS A 38 -5.40 -5.63 -6.08
C HIS A 38 -6.80 -6.21 -6.18
N ALA A 39 -7.75 -5.71 -5.38
CA ALA A 39 -9.15 -6.12 -5.42
C ALA A 39 -9.76 -5.87 -6.80
N PHE A 40 -9.47 -4.71 -7.42
CA PHE A 40 -9.88 -4.45 -8.79
C PHE A 40 -9.33 -5.49 -9.77
N ARG A 41 -8.04 -5.81 -9.72
CA ARG A 41 -7.44 -6.80 -10.64
C ARG A 41 -8.00 -8.21 -10.46
N GLU A 42 -8.30 -8.62 -9.23
CA GLU A 42 -8.91 -9.94 -8.99
C GLU A 42 -10.33 -9.98 -9.55
N ARG A 43 -11.15 -8.98 -9.21
CA ARG A 43 -12.55 -8.91 -9.63
C ARG A 43 -12.71 -8.65 -11.14
N ALA A 44 -11.78 -7.90 -11.73
CA ALA A 44 -11.73 -7.69 -13.17
C ALA A 44 -11.44 -9.00 -13.93
N LYS A 45 -10.70 -9.96 -13.36
CA LYS A 45 -10.50 -11.28 -13.98
C LYS A 45 -11.77 -12.13 -13.96
N GLU A 46 -12.61 -11.94 -12.96
CA GLU A 46 -13.87 -12.69 -12.80
C GLU A 46 -14.97 -12.17 -13.74
N CYS A 47 -14.97 -10.86 -14.02
CA CYS A 47 -16.01 -10.20 -14.82
C CYS A 47 -15.51 -9.70 -16.19
N HIS A 48 -14.34 -10.14 -16.67
CA HIS A 48 -13.81 -9.65 -17.95
C HIS A 48 -14.61 -10.22 -19.14
N PRO A 49 -15.03 -9.38 -20.10
CA PRO A 49 -15.78 -9.83 -21.26
C PRO A 49 -15.04 -10.91 -22.08
N ASP A 50 -13.70 -10.79 -22.24
CA ASP A 50 -12.88 -11.82 -22.92
C ASP A 50 -12.87 -13.20 -22.23
N ILE A 51 -13.25 -13.29 -20.94
CA ILE A 51 -13.27 -14.55 -20.18
C ILE A 51 -14.69 -15.12 -20.11
N THR A 52 -15.71 -14.27 -20.03
CA THR A 52 -17.11 -14.69 -19.88
C THR A 52 -17.84 -14.94 -21.21
N GLY A 53 -17.19 -14.68 -22.34
CA GLY A 53 -17.77 -14.86 -23.66
C GLY A 53 -18.63 -13.67 -24.08
N ASP A 54 -18.60 -13.36 -25.38
CA ASP A 54 -19.27 -12.22 -25.98
C ASP A 54 -20.79 -12.33 -25.83
N GLY A 55 -21.40 -11.54 -24.94
CA GLY A 55 -22.78 -11.13 -25.17
C GLY A 55 -23.77 -11.10 -24.02
N GLU A 56 -23.40 -11.21 -22.74
CA GLU A 56 -24.34 -10.86 -21.66
C GLU A 56 -24.23 -9.37 -21.31
N PRO A 57 -25.22 -8.52 -21.66
CA PRO A 57 -25.19 -7.09 -21.37
C PRO A 57 -25.06 -6.80 -19.87
N ALA A 58 -25.60 -7.70 -19.03
CA ALA A 58 -25.51 -7.63 -17.58
C ALA A 58 -24.06 -7.79 -17.07
N LEU A 59 -23.25 -8.66 -17.68
CA LEU A 59 -21.84 -8.83 -17.28
C LEU A 59 -20.99 -7.61 -17.67
N GLN A 60 -21.29 -7.01 -18.82
CA GLN A 60 -20.64 -5.78 -19.26
C GLN A 60 -21.04 -4.57 -18.41
N GLU A 61 -22.31 -4.50 -17.98
CA GLU A 61 -22.80 -3.50 -17.02
C GLU A 61 -22.14 -3.66 -15.65
N ASN A 62 -21.95 -4.91 -15.20
CA ASN A 62 -21.27 -5.21 -13.94
C ASN A 62 -19.78 -4.81 -13.98
N PHE A 63 -19.10 -5.03 -15.10
CA PHE A 63 -17.72 -4.59 -15.28
C PHE A 63 -17.60 -3.06 -15.32
N LEU A 64 -18.55 -2.37 -15.94
CA LEU A 64 -18.56 -0.90 -15.96
C LEU A 64 -18.76 -0.33 -14.55
N LYS A 65 -19.72 -0.87 -13.78
CA LYS A 65 -19.94 -0.51 -12.37
C LYS A 65 -18.70 -0.74 -11.51
N LEU A 66 -18.00 -1.86 -11.73
CA LEU A 66 -16.75 -2.19 -11.05
C LEU A 66 -15.64 -1.17 -11.36
N LYS A 67 -15.52 -0.78 -12.64
CA LYS A 67 -14.54 0.21 -13.09
C LYS A 67 -14.84 1.60 -12.54
N ASP A 68 -16.09 2.03 -12.57
CA ASP A 68 -16.51 3.33 -12.02
C ASP A 68 -16.24 3.42 -10.52
N ALA A 69 -16.51 2.35 -9.76
CA ALA A 69 -16.18 2.26 -8.35
C ALA A 69 -14.67 2.33 -8.08
N TYR A 70 -13.87 1.63 -8.90
CA TYR A 70 -12.40 1.71 -8.82
C TYR A 70 -11.87 3.12 -9.11
N ASP A 71 -12.32 3.73 -10.20
CA ASP A 71 -11.88 5.08 -10.61
C ASP A 71 -12.30 6.12 -9.56
N PHE A 72 -13.49 5.99 -8.96
CA PHE A 72 -13.93 6.81 -7.85
C PHE A 72 -13.05 6.63 -6.60
N LEU A 73 -12.74 5.39 -6.20
CA LEU A 73 -11.90 5.13 -5.02
C LEU A 73 -10.46 5.60 -5.22
N ILE A 74 -9.91 5.43 -6.42
CA ILE A 74 -8.61 5.98 -6.79
C ILE A 74 -8.67 7.50 -6.74
N SER A 75 -9.67 8.14 -7.35
CA SER A 75 -9.82 9.59 -7.34
C SER A 75 -10.02 10.16 -5.92
N ALA A 76 -10.85 9.52 -5.08
CA ALA A 76 -11.09 9.92 -3.70
C ALA A 76 -9.84 9.78 -2.81
N LYS A 77 -9.01 8.76 -3.07
CA LYS A 77 -7.69 8.60 -2.42
C LYS A 77 -6.59 9.44 -3.08
N SER A 78 -6.82 9.97 -4.28
CA SER A 78 -5.86 10.75 -5.07
C SER A 78 -6.14 12.26 -5.10
N ALA A 79 -7.31 12.73 -4.63
CA ALA A 79 -7.57 14.13 -4.31
C ALA A 79 -6.62 14.60 -3.19
N PRO A 80 -6.16 15.87 -3.18
CA PRO A 80 -4.86 16.24 -2.61
C PRO A 80 -4.90 16.24 -1.07
N LYS A 81 -4.75 15.06 -0.49
CA LYS A 81 -4.02 14.84 0.74
C LYS A 81 -2.82 13.98 0.38
N THR A 82 -1.68 14.63 0.33
CA THR A 82 -0.34 14.10 0.09
C THR A 82 -0.08 12.79 0.84
N VAL A 83 -0.35 11.65 0.21
CA VAL A 83 0.34 10.39 0.45
C VAL A 83 0.75 9.87 -0.93
N GLY A 84 1.81 10.48 -1.45
CA GLY A 84 2.27 10.32 -2.82
C GLY A 84 2.68 8.89 -3.16
N ASN A 85 2.30 8.47 -4.37
CA ASN A 85 2.99 7.44 -5.13
C ASN A 85 4.45 7.88 -5.34
N PRO A 86 5.48 7.16 -4.86
CA PRO A 86 6.84 7.67 -4.84
C PRO A 86 7.54 7.42 -6.17
N LYS A 87 7.09 8.13 -7.20
CA LYS A 87 7.87 8.34 -8.40
C LYS A 87 8.25 9.82 -8.41
N ASN A 88 9.46 10.11 -7.89
CA ASN A 88 10.26 11.33 -8.08
C ASN A 88 10.02 12.60 -7.25
N ASP A 89 9.21 12.61 -6.19
CA ASP A 89 9.14 13.81 -5.33
C ASP A 89 10.25 13.81 -4.27
N GLU A 90 10.95 14.94 -4.13
CA GLU A 90 12.04 15.21 -3.19
C GLU A 90 11.78 14.59 -1.82
N LYS A 91 12.58 13.58 -1.44
CA LYS A 91 12.41 12.84 -0.18
C LYS A 91 12.81 13.71 1.02
N THR A 92 11.95 14.63 1.44
CA THR A 92 12.10 15.31 2.73
C THR A 92 11.84 14.29 3.84
N ILE A 93 12.75 14.17 4.79
CA ILE A 93 12.61 13.25 5.93
C ILE A 93 11.43 13.75 6.80
N PRO A 94 10.43 12.90 7.10
CA PRO A 94 9.29 13.34 7.92
C PRO A 94 9.69 13.74 9.34
N ASN A 95 9.04 14.79 9.86
CA ASN A 95 9.18 15.28 11.24
C ASN A 95 8.38 14.44 12.25
N ARG A 96 8.63 13.13 12.27
CA ARG A 96 8.09 12.18 13.23
C ARG A 96 9.09 11.07 13.49
N LYS A 97 8.83 10.24 14.52
CA LYS A 97 9.56 8.98 14.71
C LYS A 97 9.39 8.07 13.49
N LEU A 98 10.51 7.56 13.00
CA LEU A 98 10.58 6.66 11.85
C LEU A 98 11.09 5.29 12.30
N ARG A 99 10.47 4.23 11.77
CA ARG A 99 11.08 2.89 11.85
C ARG A 99 12.28 2.82 10.91
N LEU A 100 13.19 1.87 11.15
CA LEU A 100 14.41 1.71 10.35
C LEU A 100 14.12 1.63 8.84
N GLY A 101 13.12 0.84 8.43
CA GLY A 101 12.75 0.72 7.02
C GLY A 101 12.23 2.02 6.41
N GLU A 102 11.46 2.82 7.16
CA GLU A 102 11.01 4.13 6.70
C GLU A 102 12.20 5.10 6.55
N TYR A 103 13.10 5.11 7.54
CA TYR A 103 14.29 5.96 7.51
C TYR A 103 15.19 5.64 6.30
N LEU A 104 15.48 4.36 6.07
CA LEU A 104 16.27 3.92 4.90
C LEU A 104 15.60 4.33 3.58
N TYR A 105 14.27 4.27 3.53
CA TYR A 105 13.52 4.64 2.35
C TYR A 105 13.55 6.16 2.10
N TYR A 106 13.29 6.98 3.12
CA TYR A 106 13.31 8.45 3.01
C TYR A 106 14.71 9.01 2.79
N THR A 107 15.75 8.37 3.33
CA THR A 107 17.15 8.75 3.06
C THR A 107 17.67 8.26 1.71
N GLY A 108 16.85 7.54 0.94
CA GLY A 108 17.24 7.05 -0.39
C GLY A 108 18.18 5.85 -0.39
N LYS A 109 18.49 5.28 0.78
CA LYS A 109 19.32 4.07 0.90
C LYS A 109 18.64 2.82 0.33
N ILE A 110 17.31 2.79 0.34
CA ILE A 110 16.50 1.73 -0.27
C ILE A 110 15.30 2.33 -1.01
N SER A 111 14.83 1.60 -2.02
CA SER A 111 13.58 1.84 -2.74
C SER A 111 12.37 1.29 -2.00
N TRP A 112 11.17 1.74 -2.38
CA TRP A 112 9.91 1.19 -1.86
C TRP A 112 9.78 -0.31 -2.14
N LYS A 113 10.24 -0.77 -3.32
CA LYS A 113 10.22 -2.19 -3.70
C LYS A 113 11.08 -3.03 -2.73
N GLU A 114 12.24 -2.53 -2.36
CA GLU A 114 13.15 -3.20 -1.43
C GLU A 114 12.62 -3.18 0.00
N LEU A 115 11.98 -2.09 0.42
CA LEU A 115 11.28 -2.02 1.71
C LEU A 115 10.17 -3.07 1.81
N ILE A 116 9.30 -3.16 0.82
CA ILE A 116 8.24 -4.17 0.80
C ILE A 116 8.82 -5.59 0.75
N ALA A 117 9.84 -5.83 -0.07
CA ALA A 117 10.48 -7.13 -0.17
C ALA A 117 11.12 -7.57 1.17
N ALA A 118 11.74 -6.63 1.90
CA ALA A 118 12.30 -6.87 3.22
C ALA A 118 11.23 -7.21 4.27
N ILE A 119 10.08 -6.52 4.25
CA ILE A 119 8.95 -6.80 5.14
C ILE A 119 8.39 -8.20 4.87
N THR A 120 8.15 -8.53 3.60
CA THR A 120 7.65 -9.85 3.18
C THR A 120 8.64 -10.94 3.57
N TRP A 121 9.93 -10.72 3.34
CA TRP A 121 10.99 -11.65 3.74
C TRP A 121 11.01 -11.86 5.26
N GLN A 122 10.94 -10.79 6.04
CA GLN A 122 10.92 -10.88 7.50
C GLN A 122 9.74 -11.74 7.97
N ARG A 123 8.53 -11.48 7.46
CA ARG A 123 7.32 -12.26 7.81
C ARG A 123 7.43 -13.74 7.45
N GLN A 124 7.99 -14.05 6.27
CA GLN A 124 8.16 -15.44 5.82
C GLN A 124 9.23 -16.20 6.62
N ASN A 125 10.22 -15.49 7.14
CA ASN A 125 11.33 -16.11 7.87
C ASN A 125 11.12 -16.06 9.39
N SER A 126 10.15 -15.30 9.92
CA SER A 126 9.79 -15.29 11.33
C SER A 126 9.17 -16.63 11.76
N ASP A 127 10.01 -17.60 12.11
CA ASP A 127 9.60 -18.80 12.85
C ASP A 127 9.37 -18.43 14.32
N GLY A 128 8.45 -19.08 15.02
CA GLY A 128 7.83 -18.64 16.29
C GLY A 128 8.77 -18.28 17.45
N ASN A 129 10.05 -18.63 17.37
CA ASN A 129 11.10 -18.28 18.33
C ASN A 129 12.29 -17.46 17.74
N LYS A 130 12.28 -17.15 16.43
CA LYS A 130 13.36 -16.45 15.73
C LYS A 130 12.82 -15.23 14.98
N SER A 131 12.99 -14.06 15.57
CA SER A 131 12.80 -12.79 14.86
C SER A 131 14.02 -12.46 14.03
N TYR A 132 13.93 -12.62 12.71
CA TYR A 132 14.98 -12.13 11.82
C TYR A 132 14.98 -10.61 11.83
N LEU A 133 16.16 -10.04 12.09
CA LEU A 133 16.36 -8.60 12.05
C LEU A 133 16.07 -8.11 10.63
N PHE A 134 15.12 -7.18 10.53
CA PHE A 134 14.69 -6.55 9.27
C PHE A 134 15.88 -6.10 8.40
N GLY A 135 16.93 -5.55 9.02
CA GLY A 135 18.13 -5.08 8.33
C GLY A 135 18.97 -6.18 7.66
N LEU A 136 18.88 -7.44 8.10
CA LEU A 136 19.66 -8.55 7.53
C LEU A 136 19.27 -8.86 6.08
N TYR A 137 18.03 -8.56 5.69
CA TYR A 137 17.59 -8.72 4.31
C TYR A 137 18.50 -7.94 3.35
N PHE A 138 18.80 -6.69 3.68
CA PHE A 138 19.58 -5.81 2.82
C PHE A 138 21.04 -6.27 2.71
N ILE A 139 21.61 -6.78 3.81
CA ILE A 139 22.96 -7.36 3.81
C ILE A 139 22.99 -8.62 2.95
N LYS A 140 22.06 -9.56 3.15
CA LYS A 140 21.99 -10.81 2.38
C LYS A 140 21.79 -10.58 0.87
N LYS A 141 21.10 -9.50 0.50
CA LYS A 141 20.87 -9.13 -0.89
C LYS A 141 21.95 -8.21 -1.47
N GLY A 142 22.96 -7.82 -0.69
CA GLY A 142 24.02 -6.91 -1.13
C GLY A 142 23.54 -5.49 -1.40
N ILE A 143 22.37 -5.11 -0.87
CA ILE A 143 21.78 -3.77 -1.02
C ILE A 143 22.48 -2.78 -0.07
N LEU A 144 22.81 -3.22 1.14
CA LEU A 144 23.55 -2.44 2.13
C LEU A 144 24.63 -3.30 2.75
N THR A 145 25.81 -2.73 2.98
CA THR A 145 26.84 -3.34 3.82
C THR A 145 26.46 -3.28 5.29
N SER A 146 27.07 -4.14 6.12
CA SER A 146 26.89 -4.12 7.58
C SER A 146 27.22 -2.76 8.19
N SER A 147 28.25 -2.08 7.68
CA SER A 147 28.65 -0.74 8.13
C SER A 147 27.59 0.30 7.75
N GLU A 148 27.12 0.31 6.51
CA GLU A 148 26.08 1.25 6.07
C GLU A 148 24.77 1.08 6.82
N LEU A 149 24.40 -0.17 7.13
CA LEU A 149 23.24 -0.46 7.96
C LEU A 149 23.45 0.07 9.37
N GLY A 150 24.60 -0.20 9.99
CA GLY A 150 24.97 0.30 11.32
C GLY A 150 24.91 1.83 11.41
N PHE A 151 25.51 2.54 10.45
CA PHE A 151 25.41 4.01 10.38
C PHE A 151 23.98 4.50 10.22
N SER A 152 23.15 3.79 9.45
CA SER A 152 21.77 4.18 9.22
C SER A 152 20.89 3.98 10.47
N VAL A 153 21.12 2.91 11.22
CA VAL A 153 20.48 2.69 12.53
C VAL A 153 20.87 3.79 13.52
N PHE A 154 22.16 4.14 13.59
CA PHE A 154 22.62 5.23 14.44
C PHE A 154 21.95 6.56 14.08
N LYS A 155 21.96 6.96 12.80
CA LYS A 155 21.33 8.21 12.35
C LYS A 155 19.81 8.22 12.55
N GLN A 156 19.14 7.09 12.37
CA GLN A 156 17.72 6.93 12.66
C GLN A 156 17.43 7.14 14.15
N SER A 157 18.27 6.60 15.04
CA SER A 157 18.17 6.83 16.49
C SER A 157 18.28 8.31 16.82
N ILE A 158 19.31 9.00 16.29
CA ILE A 158 19.49 10.44 16.48
C ILE A 158 18.29 11.24 15.97
N HIS A 159 17.78 10.94 14.77
CA HIS A 159 16.58 11.57 14.24
C HIS A 159 15.40 11.38 15.19
N ASN A 160 15.15 10.15 15.64
CA ASN A 160 14.02 9.82 16.51
C ASN A 160 14.13 10.42 17.92
N SER A 161 15.33 10.72 18.41
CA SER A 161 15.52 11.41 19.70
C SER A 161 15.07 12.87 19.68
N ASN A 162 14.90 13.47 18.49
CA ASN A 162 14.41 14.83 18.33
C ASN A 162 12.87 14.91 18.24
N TYR A 163 12.16 13.79 18.40
CA TYR A 163 10.69 13.65 18.33
C TYR A 163 10.17 12.70 19.42
#